data_AF-A0AA42RAS3-F1
#
_entry.id   AF-A0AA42RAS3-F1
#
_cell.length_a   1.000
_cell.length_b   1.000
_cell.length_c   1.000
_cell.angle_alpha   90.00
_cell.angle_beta   90.00
_cell.angle_gamma   90.00
#
_symmetry.space_group_name_H-M   'P 1'
#
loop_
_entity.id
_entity.type
_entity.pdbx_description
1 polymer ?
#
loop_
_entity_poly.entity_id
_entity_poly.type
_entity_poly.pdbx_seq_one_letter_code
_entity_poly.pdbx_strand_id
1 'polypeptide(L)'
;MKVIESVLPKVVGNNYRFVTVILYRDVLAKSELHTLKPQKLKEQLYRDLKKVGITSPVYGALEVDFNEGEQVWLPHFHLLVEADEDKMKSLKVKLKRRHSIDVWNGKTPRPVKEDPIRDAIRQVSYVYKFMWQSNPPISGDKRRGTLEVYCAALAYLDSLPIETLQVQYGVRRGK
;
A
#
# COMPACT_ATOMS: atom_id res chain seq x y z
N MET A 1 -8.09 15.38 -5.24
CA MET A 1 -8.74 15.27 -6.56
C MET A 1 -7.75 15.31 -7.73
N LYS A 2 -6.85 16.31 -7.83
CA LYS A 2 -5.88 16.44 -8.94
C LYS A 2 -5.03 15.19 -9.27
N VAL A 3 -4.66 14.38 -8.27
CA VAL A 3 -3.87 13.15 -8.48
C VAL A 3 -4.69 12.09 -9.23
N ILE A 4 -5.92 11.82 -8.79
CA ILE A 4 -6.82 10.85 -9.43
C ILE A 4 -7.06 11.26 -10.90
N GLU A 5 -7.36 12.53 -11.14
CA GLU A 5 -7.55 13.09 -12.49
C GLU A 5 -6.32 12.89 -13.39
N SER A 6 -5.10 12.95 -12.83
CA SER A 6 -3.87 12.73 -13.59
C SER A 6 -3.48 11.26 -13.81
N VAL A 7 -3.97 10.35 -12.95
CA VAL A 7 -3.64 8.92 -12.97
C VAL A 7 -4.67 8.13 -13.76
N LEU A 8 -5.95 8.45 -13.59
CA LEU A 8 -7.06 7.70 -14.20
C LEU A 8 -6.92 7.56 -15.73
N PRO A 9 -6.62 8.61 -16.52
CA PRO A 9 -6.47 8.49 -17.97
C PRO A 9 -5.29 7.59 -18.39
N LYS A 10 -4.29 7.42 -17.51
CA LYS A 10 -3.11 6.59 -17.78
C LYS A 10 -3.36 5.12 -17.48
N VAL A 11 -4.31 4.83 -16.60
CA VAL A 11 -4.64 3.47 -16.14
C VAL A 11 -5.75 2.86 -17.02
N VAL A 12 -6.73 3.67 -17.43
CA VAL A 12 -7.81 3.23 -18.31
C VAL A 12 -7.25 2.81 -19.68
N GLY A 13 -7.58 1.59 -20.11
CA GLY A 13 -7.18 1.06 -21.42
C GLY A 13 -5.76 0.49 -21.50
N ASN A 14 -4.97 0.57 -20.42
CA ASN A 14 -3.63 -0.01 -20.34
C ASN A 14 -3.61 -1.26 -19.46
N ASN A 15 -2.53 -2.05 -19.54
CA ASN A 15 -2.41 -3.33 -18.83
C ASN A 15 -1.94 -3.17 -17.37
N TYR A 16 -2.66 -2.32 -16.63
CA TYR A 16 -2.44 -2.13 -15.20
C TYR A 16 -3.07 -3.26 -14.40
N ARG A 17 -2.41 -3.61 -13.29
CA ARG A 17 -2.94 -4.49 -12.24
C ARG A 17 -2.97 -3.76 -10.92
N PHE A 18 -3.99 -4.02 -10.13
CA PHE A 18 -4.07 -3.56 -8.75
C PHE A 18 -3.31 -4.53 -7.85
N VAL A 19 -2.30 -4.03 -7.15
CA VAL A 19 -1.43 -4.84 -6.29
C VAL A 19 -1.47 -4.27 -4.88
N THR A 20 -1.85 -5.11 -3.93
CA THR A 20 -1.73 -4.80 -2.50
C THR A 20 -0.52 -5.53 -1.92
N VAL A 21 0.34 -4.81 -1.21
CA VAL A 21 1.53 -5.36 -0.57
C VAL A 21 1.45 -5.10 0.93
N ILE A 22 1.27 -6.13 1.74
CA ILE A 22 1.25 -6.05 3.20
C ILE A 22 2.67 -6.21 3.74
N LEU A 23 3.12 -5.24 4.53
CA LEU A 23 4.50 -5.17 5.03
C LEU A 23 4.62 -5.82 6.41
N TYR A 24 4.42 -7.14 6.48
CA TYR A 24 4.44 -7.87 7.78
C TYR A 24 5.74 -7.74 8.59
N ARG A 25 6.86 -7.40 7.95
CA ARG A 25 8.15 -7.16 8.63
C ARG A 25 8.33 -5.74 9.14
N ASP A 26 7.39 -4.85 8.81
CA ASP A 26 7.40 -3.43 9.16
C ASP A 26 6.18 -3.09 10.05
N VAL A 27 5.61 -4.11 10.71
CA VAL A 27 4.53 -3.98 11.71
C VAL A 27 5.02 -3.17 12.90
N LEU A 28 4.16 -2.32 13.44
CA LEU A 28 4.47 -1.45 14.58
C LEU A 28 3.49 -1.74 15.71
N ALA A 29 3.95 -1.73 16.95
CA ALA A 29 3.02 -1.78 18.08
C ALA A 29 2.10 -0.54 18.07
N LYS A 30 0.94 -0.64 18.73
CA LYS A 30 -0.04 0.46 18.85
C LYS A 30 0.60 1.82 19.18
N SER A 31 1.55 1.86 20.11
CA SER A 31 2.25 3.06 20.57
C SER A 31 3.33 3.58 19.63
N GLU A 32 3.71 2.83 18.61
CA GLU A 32 4.90 3.07 17.78
C GLU A 32 4.58 3.68 16.41
N LEU A 33 3.33 4.06 16.14
CA LEU A 33 2.93 4.61 14.84
C LEU A 33 3.84 5.76 14.36
N HIS A 34 4.21 6.65 15.27
CA HIS A 34 5.08 7.80 15.03
C HIS A 34 6.49 7.42 14.57
N THR A 35 6.90 6.16 14.75
CA THR A 35 8.22 5.65 14.33
C THR A 35 8.23 5.16 12.88
N LEU A 36 7.06 5.04 12.24
CA LEU A 36 6.94 4.63 10.84
C LEU A 36 7.81 5.53 9.96
N LYS A 37 8.53 4.96 8.99
CA LYS A 37 9.35 5.74 8.06
C LYS A 37 8.83 5.57 6.62
N PRO A 38 7.75 6.27 6.22
CA PRO A 38 7.11 6.10 4.91
C PRO A 38 8.11 6.18 3.73
N GLN A 39 9.02 7.17 3.79
CA GLN A 39 10.00 7.38 2.73
C GLN A 39 10.96 6.20 2.57
N LYS A 40 11.42 5.60 3.68
CA LYS A 40 12.28 4.40 3.66
C LYS A 40 11.56 3.21 3.03
N LEU A 41 10.28 3.03 3.34
CA LEU A 41 9.45 1.96 2.77
C LEU A 41 9.26 2.16 1.25
N LYS A 42 9.00 3.39 0.81
CA LYS A 42 8.89 3.73 -0.62
C LYS A 42 10.18 3.50 -1.39
N GLU A 43 11.31 3.98 -0.87
CA GLU A 43 12.62 3.79 -1.50
C GLU A 43 12.97 2.31 -1.64
N GLN A 44 12.57 1.51 -0.66
CA GLN A 44 12.71 0.08 -0.72
C GLN A 44 11.83 -0.55 -1.80
N LEU A 45 10.55 -0.16 -1.89
CA LEU A 45 9.65 -0.56 -2.97
C LEU A 45 10.26 -0.21 -4.34
N TYR A 46 10.80 1.00 -4.50
CA TYR A 46 11.40 1.45 -5.77
C TYR A 46 12.62 0.61 -6.16
N ARG A 47 13.45 0.25 -5.18
CA ARG A 47 14.57 -0.67 -5.40
C ARG A 47 14.09 -2.05 -5.82
N ASP A 48 13.00 -2.55 -5.24
CA ASP A 48 12.44 -3.85 -5.60
C ASP A 48 11.81 -3.84 -7.01
N LEU A 49 11.07 -2.79 -7.37
CA LEU A 49 10.55 -2.56 -8.74
C LEU A 49 11.68 -2.51 -9.76
N LYS A 50 12.73 -1.72 -9.49
CA LYS A 50 13.91 -1.61 -10.37
C LYS A 50 14.62 -2.95 -10.54
N LYS A 51 14.79 -3.72 -9.46
CA LYS A 51 15.48 -5.03 -9.48
C LYS A 51 14.77 -6.08 -10.32
N VAL A 52 13.44 -5.98 -10.47
CA VAL A 52 12.66 -6.90 -11.32
C VAL A 52 12.43 -6.33 -12.72
N GLY A 53 13.10 -5.24 -13.08
CA GLY A 53 13.05 -4.67 -14.43
C GLY A 53 11.76 -3.91 -14.77
N ILE A 54 11.00 -3.48 -13.75
CA ILE A 54 9.84 -2.61 -13.99
C ILE A 54 10.35 -1.19 -14.24
N THR A 55 10.08 -0.69 -15.44
CA THR A 55 10.44 0.66 -15.90
C THR A 55 9.21 1.52 -16.20
N SER A 56 8.06 0.89 -16.44
CA SER A 56 6.77 1.56 -16.62
C SER A 56 6.36 2.31 -15.34
N PRO A 57 5.55 3.37 -15.47
CA PRO A 57 5.03 4.08 -14.32
C PRO A 57 4.28 3.17 -13.35
N VAL A 58 4.53 3.36 -12.05
CA VAL A 58 3.77 2.74 -10.96
C VAL A 58 3.19 3.83 -10.08
N TYR A 59 1.89 3.77 -9.88
CA TYR A 59 1.14 4.72 -9.05
C TYR A 59 0.64 4.01 -7.81
N GLY A 60 0.51 4.73 -6.69
CA GLY A 60 0.01 4.12 -5.47
C GLY A 60 -0.02 5.04 -4.27
N ALA A 61 -0.32 4.43 -3.12
CA ALA A 61 -0.13 5.06 -1.82
C ALA A 61 0.30 4.02 -0.77
N LEU A 62 0.94 4.52 0.28
CA LEU A 62 1.11 3.83 1.55
C LEU A 62 -0.11 4.11 2.43
N GLU A 63 -0.74 3.03 2.89
CA GLU A 63 -1.77 3.05 3.91
C GLU A 63 -1.32 2.25 5.12
N VAL A 64 -1.97 2.47 6.26
CA VAL A 64 -1.69 1.77 7.50
C VAL A 64 -3.02 1.41 8.14
N ASP A 65 -3.29 0.13 8.28
CA ASP A 65 -4.47 -0.34 9.02
C ASP A 65 -4.07 -0.64 10.46
N PHE A 66 -4.93 -0.33 11.42
CA PHE A 66 -4.76 -0.84 12.78
C PHE A 66 -5.43 -2.21 12.90
N ASN A 67 -4.70 -3.23 13.33
CA ASN A 67 -5.27 -4.54 13.67
C ASN A 67 -5.59 -4.56 15.17
N GLU A 68 -6.88 -4.54 15.51
CA GLU A 68 -7.31 -4.54 16.91
C GLU A 68 -7.04 -5.86 17.63
N GLY A 69 -7.04 -7.00 16.92
CA GLY A 69 -6.75 -8.30 17.53
C GLY A 69 -5.32 -8.38 18.07
N GLU A 70 -4.35 -7.90 17.28
CA GLU A 70 -2.93 -7.93 17.63
C GLU A 70 -2.43 -6.64 18.29
N GLN A 71 -3.24 -5.59 18.32
CA GLN A 71 -2.86 -4.25 18.80
C GLN A 71 -1.66 -3.67 18.06
N VAL A 72 -1.63 -3.82 16.73
CA VAL A 72 -0.53 -3.37 15.88
C VAL A 72 -1.00 -2.58 14.67
N TRP A 73 -0.16 -1.68 14.19
CA TRP A 73 -0.30 -1.03 12.90
C TRP A 73 0.35 -1.88 11.81
N LEU A 74 -0.38 -2.05 10.70
CA LEU A 74 0.00 -2.87 9.57
C LEU A 74 0.12 -2.02 8.30
N PRO A 75 1.34 -1.56 7.97
CA PRO A 75 1.59 -0.80 6.76
C PRO A 75 1.37 -1.66 5.53
N HIS A 76 0.79 -1.07 4.49
CA HIS A 76 0.60 -1.73 3.20
C HIS A 76 0.59 -0.72 2.05
N PHE A 77 1.06 -1.16 0.89
CA PHE A 77 0.95 -0.39 -0.34
C PHE A 77 -0.27 -0.84 -1.14
N HIS A 78 -1.01 0.14 -1.66
CA HIS A 78 -1.93 -0.05 -2.77
C HIS A 78 -1.30 0.52 -4.03
N LEU A 79 -1.08 -0.34 -5.04
CA LEU A 79 -0.32 -0.02 -6.23
C LEU A 79 -1.13 -0.32 -7.50
N LEU A 80 -0.89 0.49 -8.51
CA LEU A 80 -1.27 0.28 -9.90
C LEU A 80 0.03 0.03 -10.66
N VAL A 81 0.23 -1.22 -11.08
CA VAL A 81 1.47 -1.68 -11.72
C VAL A 81 1.17 -2.11 -13.15
N GLU A 82 1.84 -1.49 -14.10
CA GLU A 82 1.87 -1.93 -15.49
C GLU A 82 3.14 -2.75 -15.75
N ALA A 83 2.96 -4.01 -16.11
CA ALA A 83 4.06 -4.93 -16.39
C ALA A 83 3.56 -6.13 -17.21
N ASP A 84 4.46 -6.84 -17.87
CA ASP A 84 4.18 -8.16 -18.42
C ASP A 84 4.05 -9.22 -17.30
N GLU A 85 3.57 -10.42 -17.67
CA GLU A 85 3.36 -11.53 -16.72
C GLU A 85 4.66 -11.94 -16.00
N ASP A 86 5.79 -11.96 -16.72
CA ASP A 86 7.07 -12.41 -16.18
C ASP A 86 7.62 -11.43 -15.13
N LYS A 87 7.53 -10.12 -15.40
CA LYS A 87 7.90 -9.08 -14.44
C LYS A 87 6.95 -9.06 -13.25
N MET A 88 5.64 -9.25 -13.46
CA MET A 88 4.68 -9.35 -12.36
C MET A 88 4.94 -10.56 -11.47
N LYS A 89 5.22 -11.72 -12.05
CA LYS A 89 5.61 -12.93 -11.32
C LYS A 89 6.89 -12.69 -10.52
N SER A 90 7.89 -12.06 -11.13
CA SER A 90 9.16 -11.71 -10.47
C SER A 90 8.95 -10.74 -9.30
N LEU A 91 8.12 -9.70 -9.49
CA LEU A 91 7.75 -8.75 -8.44
C LEU A 91 7.07 -9.48 -7.26
N LYS A 92 6.10 -10.34 -7.54
CA LYS A 92 5.38 -11.10 -6.51
C LYS A 92 6.32 -11.98 -5.71
N VAL A 93 7.20 -12.73 -6.37
CA VAL A 93 8.19 -13.58 -5.68
C VAL A 93 9.09 -12.73 -4.79
N LYS A 94 9.57 -11.58 -5.30
CA LYS A 94 10.43 -10.65 -4.56
C LYS A 94 9.75 -10.13 -3.30
N LEU A 95 8.54 -9.58 -3.45
CA LEU A 95 7.78 -8.98 -2.35
C LEU A 95 7.30 -10.02 -1.35
N LYS A 96 6.84 -11.19 -1.81
CA LYS A 96 6.52 -12.33 -0.93
C LYS A 96 7.72 -12.69 -0.09
N ARG A 97 8.86 -13.00 -0.70
CA ARG A 97 10.08 -13.38 0.04
C ARG A 97 10.50 -12.31 1.07
N ARG A 98 10.35 -11.03 0.72
CA ARG A 98 10.69 -9.92 1.60
C ARG A 98 9.78 -9.84 2.82
N HIS A 99 8.48 -10.04 2.65
CA HIS A 99 7.48 -9.85 3.70
C HIS A 99 6.87 -11.17 4.19
N SER A 100 7.48 -12.30 3.85
CA SER A 100 7.11 -13.61 4.37
C SER A 100 7.43 -13.66 5.87
N ILE A 101 6.41 -14.08 6.60
CA ILE A 101 6.44 -14.57 7.98
C ILE A 101 5.74 -15.94 7.98
N ASP A 102 5.92 -16.74 9.02
CA ASP A 102 5.39 -18.11 9.03
C ASP A 102 3.88 -18.13 9.29
N VAL A 103 3.43 -17.32 10.27
CA VAL A 103 2.03 -17.26 10.70
C VAL A 103 1.66 -15.81 11.03
N TRP A 104 0.44 -15.41 10.67
CA TRP A 104 -0.20 -14.17 11.10
C TRP A 104 -1.58 -14.48 11.66
N ASN A 105 -1.81 -14.25 12.96
CA ASN A 105 -3.09 -14.50 13.64
C ASN A 105 -3.61 -15.93 13.40
N GLY A 106 -2.71 -16.93 13.48
CA GLY A 106 -3.05 -18.34 13.21
C GLY A 106 -3.36 -18.67 11.74
N LYS A 107 -3.11 -17.75 10.80
CA LYS A 107 -3.37 -17.92 9.36
C LYS A 107 -2.08 -17.84 8.56
N THR A 108 -2.09 -18.49 7.39
CA THR A 108 -1.04 -18.33 6.39
C THR A 108 -1.07 -16.89 5.84
N PRO A 109 0.01 -16.10 5.99
CA PRO A 109 0.03 -14.72 5.54
C PRO A 109 0.02 -14.61 4.02
N ARG A 110 -0.67 -13.58 3.51
CA ARG A 110 -0.70 -13.24 2.09
C ARG A 110 -0.11 -11.84 1.87
N PRO A 111 1.23 -11.69 1.87
CA PRO A 111 1.88 -10.39 1.77
C PRO A 111 1.65 -9.68 0.43
N VAL A 112 1.22 -10.41 -0.61
CA VAL A 112 0.93 -9.82 -1.91
C VAL A 112 -0.40 -10.34 -2.45
N LYS A 113 -1.29 -9.41 -2.77
CA LYS A 113 -2.52 -9.67 -3.52
C LYS A 113 -2.45 -8.90 -4.84
N GLU A 114 -2.85 -9.56 -5.92
CA GLU A 114 -2.95 -8.99 -7.25
C GLU A 114 -4.38 -9.19 -7.71
N ASP A 115 -4.99 -8.14 -8.23
CA ASP A 115 -6.32 -8.13 -8.80
C ASP A 115 -6.27 -7.39 -10.17
N PRO A 116 -7.06 -7.80 -11.16
CA PRO A 116 -7.18 -7.07 -12.42
C PRO A 116 -7.86 -5.71 -12.20
N ILE A 117 -7.64 -4.76 -13.12
CA ILE A 117 -8.43 -3.53 -13.16
C ILE A 117 -9.78 -3.83 -13.83
N ARG A 118 -10.85 -3.84 -13.04
CA ARG A 118 -12.24 -4.06 -13.49
C ARG A 118 -13.05 -2.77 -13.50
N ASP A 119 -12.74 -1.87 -12.58
CA ASP A 119 -13.35 -0.55 -12.44
C ASP A 119 -12.25 0.43 -12.07
N ALA A 120 -11.70 1.09 -13.10
CA ALA A 120 -10.56 1.98 -12.94
C ALA A 120 -10.87 3.15 -12.01
N ILE A 121 -12.07 3.73 -12.08
CA ILE A 121 -12.46 4.86 -11.22
C ILE A 121 -12.46 4.41 -9.77
N ARG A 122 -13.15 3.31 -9.46
CA ARG A 122 -13.23 2.78 -8.10
C ARG A 122 -11.86 2.37 -7.58
N GLN A 123 -11.05 1.68 -8.37
CA GLN A 123 -9.74 1.17 -7.93
C GLN A 123 -8.71 2.30 -7.76
N VAL A 124 -8.66 3.28 -8.67
CA VAL A 124 -7.81 4.47 -8.49
C VAL A 124 -8.27 5.28 -7.27
N SER A 125 -9.58 5.45 -7.08
CA SER A 125 -10.10 6.14 -5.89
C SER A 125 -9.75 5.40 -4.60
N TYR A 126 -9.80 4.06 -4.64
CA TYR A 126 -9.43 3.22 -3.51
C TYR A 126 -7.94 3.32 -3.17
N VAL A 127 -7.05 3.38 -4.16
CA VAL A 127 -5.60 3.56 -3.97
C VAL A 127 -5.28 4.84 -3.20
N TYR A 128 -6.05 5.91 -3.39
CA TYR A 128 -5.81 7.22 -2.77
C TYR A 128 -6.76 7.51 -1.61
N LYS A 129 -7.29 6.47 -0.98
CA LYS A 129 -8.12 6.57 0.21
C LYS A 129 -7.21 6.74 1.44
N PHE A 130 -6.72 7.95 1.68
CA PHE A 130 -5.91 8.28 2.86
C PHE A 130 -6.75 8.26 4.16
N MET A 131 -7.28 7.10 4.53
CA MET A 131 -8.03 6.86 5.74
C MET A 131 -7.50 5.60 6.40
N TRP A 132 -6.78 5.78 7.50
CA TRP A 132 -6.24 4.67 8.29
C TRP A 132 -7.33 4.14 9.20
N GLN A 133 -7.76 2.91 8.93
CA GLN A 133 -8.92 2.30 9.58
C GLN A 133 -8.51 1.16 10.50
N SER A 134 -9.37 0.83 11.46
CA SER A 134 -9.22 -0.35 12.28
C SER A 134 -9.88 -1.57 11.65
N ASN A 135 -9.14 -2.66 11.63
CA ASN A 135 -9.60 -4.01 11.37
C ASN A 135 -10.03 -4.63 12.71
N PRO A 136 -11.33 -4.95 12.89
CA PRO A 136 -11.82 -5.53 14.14
C PRO A 136 -11.24 -6.93 14.40
N PRO A 137 -11.25 -7.41 15.67
CA PRO A 137 -10.68 -8.71 16.05
C PRO A 137 -11.46 -9.90 15.48
N ILE A 138 -12.77 -9.73 15.31
CA ILE A 138 -13.71 -10.71 14.75
C ILE A 138 -14.14 -10.20 13.38
N SER A 139 -14.28 -11.09 12.41
CA SER A 139 -14.69 -10.76 11.03
C SER A 139 -15.84 -9.74 11.03
N GLY A 140 -15.56 -8.55 10.50
CA GLY A 140 -16.46 -7.43 10.49
C GLY A 140 -15.90 -6.31 9.61
N ASP A 141 -16.72 -5.31 9.35
CA ASP A 141 -16.32 -4.21 8.48
C ASP A 141 -15.24 -3.34 9.12
N LYS A 142 -14.33 -2.83 8.28
CA LYS A 142 -13.34 -1.83 8.68
C LYS A 142 -14.06 -0.64 9.33
N ARG A 143 -13.67 -0.30 10.54
CA ARG A 143 -14.29 0.77 11.33
C ARG A 143 -13.28 1.85 11.68
N ARG A 144 -13.76 3.00 12.16
CA ARG A 144 -12.87 3.93 12.87
C ARG A 144 -12.40 3.23 14.14
N GLY A 145 -11.11 3.38 14.44
CA GLY A 145 -10.55 2.84 15.68
C GLY A 145 -11.14 3.48 16.92
N THR A 146 -10.70 3.02 18.10
CA THR A 146 -10.94 3.72 19.35
C THR A 146 -10.47 5.17 19.22
N LEU A 147 -11.03 6.08 20.02
CA LEU A 147 -10.68 7.51 19.96
C LEU A 147 -9.17 7.73 20.00
N GLU A 148 -8.46 6.99 20.85
CA GLU A 148 -7.00 7.02 20.96
C GLU A 148 -6.29 6.64 19.65
N VAL A 149 -6.65 5.48 19.07
CA VAL A 149 -6.08 4.98 17.80
C VAL A 149 -6.37 5.95 16.66
N TYR A 150 -7.60 6.44 16.60
CA TYR A 150 -8.04 7.37 15.58
C TYR A 150 -7.32 8.72 15.67
N CYS A 151 -7.20 9.30 16.87
CA CYS A 151 -6.46 10.53 17.10
C CYS A 151 -4.97 10.37 16.80
N ALA A 152 -4.36 9.25 17.17
CA ALA A 152 -2.95 8.96 16.84
C ALA A 152 -2.73 8.88 15.32
N ALA A 153 -3.63 8.20 14.59
CA ALA A 153 -3.58 8.14 13.13
C ALA A 153 -3.74 9.51 12.49
N LEU A 154 -4.72 10.31 12.92
CA LEU A 154 -4.95 11.65 12.40
C LEU A 154 -3.78 12.58 12.67
N ALA A 155 -3.28 12.63 13.90
CA ALA A 155 -2.14 13.48 14.26
C ALA A 155 -0.88 13.12 13.47
N TYR A 156 -0.64 11.82 13.25
CA TYR A 156 0.51 11.41 12.46
C TYR A 156 0.33 11.68 10.96
N LEU A 157 -0.86 11.43 10.41
CA LEU A 157 -1.18 11.77 9.02
C LEU A 157 -1.02 13.27 8.75
N ASP A 158 -1.48 14.12 9.67
CA ASP A 158 -1.36 15.58 9.58
C ASP A 158 0.11 16.05 9.60
N SER A 159 0.98 15.31 10.29
CA SER A 159 2.42 15.58 10.32
C SER A 159 3.16 15.25 9.03
N LEU A 160 2.53 14.51 8.11
CA LEU A 160 3.15 13.99 6.90
C LEU A 160 2.73 14.78 5.66
N PRO A 161 3.68 15.28 4.84
CA PRO A 161 3.36 15.74 3.49
C PRO A 161 2.74 14.59 2.68
N ILE A 162 1.69 14.85 1.92
CA ILE A 162 0.97 13.82 1.16
C ILE A 162 1.88 13.05 0.19
N GLU A 163 2.92 13.70 -0.33
CA GLU A 163 3.92 13.12 -1.21
C GLU A 163 4.71 11.99 -0.54
N THR A 164 4.84 12.02 0.79
CA THR A 164 5.50 10.96 1.56
C THR A 164 4.70 9.67 1.56
N LEU A 165 3.38 9.77 1.44
CA LEU A 165 2.47 8.62 1.35
C LEU A 165 2.24 8.18 -0.10
N GLN A 166 2.30 9.10 -1.06
CA GLN A 166 2.11 8.78 -2.48
C GLN A 166 3.28 7.98 -3.06
N VAL A 167 2.96 6.96 -3.84
CA VAL A 167 3.89 6.23 -4.70
C VAL A 167 3.76 6.76 -6.13
N GLN A 168 4.86 7.29 -6.65
CA GLN A 168 5.03 7.64 -8.06
C GLN A 168 6.43 7.18 -8.50
N TYR A 169 6.51 6.02 -9.12
CA TYR A 169 7.76 5.45 -9.64
C TYR A 169 7.73 5.45 -11.17
N GLY A 170 8.86 5.72 -11.83
CA GLY A 170 8.94 5.75 -13.30
C GLY A 170 8.15 6.89 -13.96
N VAL A 171 7.51 7.77 -13.18
CA VAL A 171 6.77 8.93 -13.69
C VAL A 171 7.77 10.02 -14.07
N ARG A 172 7.89 10.31 -15.36
CA ARG A 172 8.61 11.51 -15.81
C ARG A 172 7.73 12.71 -15.48
N ARG A 173 8.24 13.66 -14.68
CA ARG A 173 7.65 15.00 -14.63
C ARG A 173 7.76 15.56 -16.04
N GLY A 174 6.63 15.88 -16.68
CA GLY A 174 6.64 16.56 -17.96
C GLY A 174 7.50 17.81 -17.84
N LYS A 175 8.32 18.07 -18.87
CA LYS A 175 8.86 19.41 -19.09
C LYS A 175 7.71 20.36 -19.38
#